data_AF-A0A6B3HNW9-F1
#
_entry.id   AF-A0A6B3HNW9-F1
#
_cell.length_a   1.000
_cell.length_b   1.000
_cell.length_c   1.000
_cell.angle_alpha   90.00
_cell.angle_beta   90.00
_cell.angle_gamma   90.00
#
_symmetry.space_group_name_H-M   'P 1'
#
loop_
_entity.id
_entity.type
_entity.pdbx_description
1 polymer ?
#
loop_
_entity_poly.entity_id
_entity_poly.type
_entity_poly.pdbx_seq_one_letter_code
_entity_poly.pdbx_strand_id
1 'polypeptide(L)'
;MTSAPALPATLWFTRCPVPTATGIAADRHWLTDEFAPDGITVRSLQDAEPDADREAHFTHALPGLFREGGNVPALWARSCGERTRLVGLTWIEERQVVLVAPGSGIRSAGDLRGRRIALPAHSIAIDFWRAMALRGFEGALASAGLSLADTVPVDVPAD
;
A
#
# COMPACT_ATOMS: atom_id res chain seq x y z
N MET A 1 -40.55 -0.07 6.38
CA MET A 1 -40.01 -1.06 5.42
C MET A 1 -38.72 -0.47 4.87
N THR A 2 -37.57 -0.87 5.39
CA THR A 2 -36.28 -0.52 4.81
C THR A 2 -36.11 -1.32 3.52
N SER A 3 -36.11 -0.63 2.37
CA SER A 3 -35.70 -1.22 1.10
C SER A 3 -34.37 -1.93 1.29
N ALA A 4 -34.25 -3.16 0.78
CA ALA A 4 -32.93 -3.78 0.65
C ALA A 4 -32.03 -2.81 -0.15
N PRO A 5 -30.76 -2.62 0.26
CA PRO A 5 -29.84 -1.78 -0.49
C PRO A 5 -29.68 -2.36 -1.91
N ALA A 6 -29.69 -1.49 -2.91
CA ALA A 6 -29.44 -1.90 -4.29
C ALA A 6 -28.02 -2.48 -4.39
N LEU A 7 -27.90 -3.67 -4.98
CA LEU A 7 -26.61 -4.29 -5.25
C LEU A 7 -25.88 -3.51 -6.35
N PRO A 8 -24.54 -3.42 -6.30
CA PRO A 8 -23.77 -2.79 -7.35
C PRO A 8 -23.79 -3.65 -8.62
N ALA A 9 -23.83 -3.02 -9.80
CA ALA A 9 -23.69 -3.76 -11.06
C ALA A 9 -22.28 -4.33 -11.26
N THR A 10 -21.27 -3.62 -10.75
CA THR A 10 -19.86 -3.99 -10.85
C THR A 10 -19.19 -3.85 -9.50
N LEU A 11 -18.41 -4.86 -9.14
CA LEU A 11 -17.44 -4.80 -8.07
C LEU A 11 -16.03 -4.73 -8.66
N TRP A 12 -15.21 -3.86 -8.09
CA TRP A 12 -13.84 -3.66 -8.50
C TRP A 12 -12.90 -4.22 -7.45
N PHE A 13 -11.80 -4.83 -7.86
CA PHE A 13 -10.73 -5.19 -6.95
C PHE A 13 -9.38 -4.67 -7.43
N THR A 14 -8.50 -4.38 -6.47
CA THR A 14 -7.12 -4.01 -6.75
C THR A 14 -6.19 -4.46 -5.65
N ARG A 15 -4.92 -4.69 -5.98
CA ARG A 15 -3.94 -5.26 -5.05
C ARG A 15 -2.57 -4.64 -5.18
N CYS A 16 -1.82 -4.60 -4.09
CA CYS A 16 -0.39 -4.33 -4.15
C CYS A 16 0.37 -5.59 -4.64
N PRO A 17 1.64 -5.49 -5.06
CA PRO A 17 2.47 -6.64 -5.42
C PRO A 17 2.93 -7.42 -4.18
N VAL A 18 1.97 -7.88 -3.36
CA VAL A 18 2.18 -8.69 -2.16
C VAL A 18 1.30 -9.93 -2.23
N PRO A 19 1.62 -11.02 -1.50
CA PRO A 19 0.73 -12.16 -1.37
C PRO A 19 -0.63 -11.70 -0.80
N THR A 20 -1.69 -11.88 -1.57
CA THR A 20 -3.05 -11.44 -1.22
C THR A 20 -4.05 -12.57 -1.41
N ALA A 21 -4.98 -12.71 -0.47
CA ALA A 21 -6.07 -13.69 -0.61
C ALA A 21 -6.96 -13.32 -1.81
N THR A 22 -7.18 -12.03 -2.05
CA THR A 22 -7.89 -11.47 -3.19
C THR A 22 -7.21 -11.85 -4.51
N GLY A 23 -5.88 -11.84 -4.57
CA GLY A 23 -5.14 -12.29 -5.76
C GLY A 23 -5.38 -13.77 -6.07
N ILE A 24 -5.35 -14.64 -5.05
CA ILE A 24 -5.65 -16.07 -5.20
C ILE A 24 -7.11 -16.28 -5.61
N ALA A 25 -8.05 -15.60 -4.96
CA ALA A 25 -9.47 -15.71 -5.25
C ALA A 25 -9.80 -15.23 -6.68
N ALA A 26 -9.13 -14.19 -7.16
CA ALA A 26 -9.27 -13.72 -8.54
C ALA A 26 -8.71 -14.74 -9.55
N ASP A 27 -7.50 -15.27 -9.32
CA ASP A 27 -6.86 -16.27 -10.18
C ASP A 27 -7.66 -17.58 -10.27
N ARG A 28 -8.34 -17.95 -9.17
CA ARG A 28 -9.22 -19.12 -9.11
C ARG A 28 -10.68 -18.84 -9.52
N HIS A 29 -10.98 -17.62 -9.98
CA HIS A 29 -12.32 -17.16 -10.34
C HIS A 29 -13.37 -17.19 -9.22
N TRP A 30 -12.97 -17.38 -7.96
CA TRP A 30 -13.89 -17.50 -6.82
C TRP A 30 -14.77 -16.26 -6.64
N LEU A 31 -14.21 -15.06 -6.81
CA LEU A 31 -15.01 -13.84 -6.70
C LEU A 31 -16.04 -13.74 -7.82
N THR A 32 -15.67 -14.06 -9.05
CA THR A 32 -16.59 -14.03 -10.20
C THR A 32 -17.71 -15.06 -10.02
N ASP A 33 -17.37 -16.28 -9.61
CA ASP A 33 -18.33 -17.37 -9.44
C ASP A 33 -19.32 -17.09 -8.29
N GLU A 34 -18.83 -16.52 -7.18
CA GLU A 34 -19.67 -16.15 -6.03
C GLU A 34 -20.73 -15.10 -6.40
N PHE A 35 -20.32 -14.08 -7.16
CA PHE A 35 -21.16 -12.91 -7.44
C PHE A 35 -21.97 -13.02 -8.74
N ALA A 36 -21.73 -14.03 -9.57
CA ALA A 36 -22.46 -14.27 -10.81
C ALA A 36 -23.98 -14.52 -10.62
N PRO A 37 -24.45 -15.29 -9.62
CA PRO A 37 -25.88 -15.47 -9.36
C PRO A 37 -26.63 -14.18 -9.02
N ASP A 38 -25.92 -13.20 -8.45
CA ASP A 38 -26.45 -11.87 -8.15
C ASP A 38 -26.42 -10.91 -9.35
N GLY A 39 -25.88 -11.35 -10.49
CA GLY A 39 -25.71 -10.54 -11.70
C GLY A 39 -24.64 -9.45 -11.57
N ILE A 40 -23.72 -9.60 -10.60
CA ILE A 40 -22.67 -8.62 -10.32
C ILE A 40 -21.40 -8.99 -11.09
N THR A 41 -20.87 -8.04 -11.86
CA THR A 41 -19.61 -8.23 -12.59
C THR A 41 -18.41 -7.92 -11.68
N VAL A 42 -17.41 -8.81 -11.60
CA VAL A 42 -16.16 -8.54 -10.86
C VAL A 42 -15.06 -8.14 -11.85
N ARG A 43 -14.36 -7.03 -11.58
CA ARG A 43 -13.28 -6.50 -12.44
C ARG A 43 -12.02 -6.15 -11.65
N SER A 44 -10.88 -6.47 -12.23
CA SER A 44 -9.57 -6.00 -11.75
C SER A 44 -9.34 -4.57 -12.23
N LEU A 45 -8.97 -3.67 -11.32
CA LEU A 45 -8.55 -2.31 -11.69
C LEU A 45 -7.19 -2.31 -12.40
N GLN A 46 -6.36 -3.35 -12.20
CA GLN A 46 -5.06 -3.50 -12.86
C GLN A 46 -5.22 -3.87 -14.34
N ASP A 47 -6.26 -4.65 -14.66
CA ASP A 47 -6.57 -5.12 -16.02
C ASP A 47 -7.62 -4.22 -16.70
N ALA A 48 -7.97 -3.11 -16.06
CA ALA A 48 -8.97 -2.20 -16.57
C ALA A 48 -8.43 -1.37 -17.75
N GLU A 49 -9.35 -1.03 -18.65
CA GLU A 49 -9.11 -0.17 -19.81
C GLU A 49 -8.45 1.16 -19.40
N PRO A 50 -7.75 1.85 -20.32
CA PRO A 50 -7.02 3.08 -20.02
C PRO A 50 -7.86 4.22 -19.43
N ASP A 51 -9.18 4.20 -19.61
CA ASP A 51 -10.13 5.18 -19.07
C ASP A 51 -10.56 4.88 -17.62
N ALA A 52 -10.19 3.72 -17.07
CA ALA A 52 -10.45 3.40 -15.68
C ALA A 52 -9.63 4.30 -14.74
N ASP A 53 -10.26 4.71 -13.64
CA ASP A 53 -9.63 5.51 -12.59
C ASP A 53 -8.60 4.67 -11.81
N ARG A 54 -7.38 4.55 -12.38
CA ARG A 54 -6.26 3.83 -11.75
C ARG A 54 -5.80 4.50 -10.46
N GLU A 55 -6.01 5.80 -10.30
CA GLU A 55 -5.73 6.51 -9.05
C GLU A 55 -6.61 6.02 -7.89
N ALA A 56 -7.79 5.43 -8.18
CA ALA A 56 -8.62 4.76 -7.18
C ALA A 56 -7.88 3.65 -6.42
N HIS A 57 -6.78 3.11 -6.96
CA HIS A 57 -5.89 2.23 -6.20
C HIS A 57 -5.33 2.89 -4.92
N PHE A 58 -5.13 4.20 -4.95
CA PHE A 58 -4.61 5.00 -3.83
C PHE A 58 -5.70 5.82 -3.14
N THR A 59 -6.58 6.44 -3.90
CA THR A 59 -7.64 7.33 -3.36
C THR A 59 -8.80 6.55 -2.80
N HIS A 60 -9.06 5.33 -3.27
CA HIS A 60 -10.20 4.50 -2.87
C HIS A 60 -11.57 5.14 -3.16
N ALA A 61 -11.62 6.13 -4.08
CA ALA A 61 -12.83 6.88 -4.39
C ALA A 61 -13.83 6.10 -5.27
N LEU A 62 -13.41 4.99 -5.89
CA LEU A 62 -14.25 4.19 -6.77
C LEU A 62 -15.29 3.38 -5.97
N PRO A 63 -16.61 3.61 -6.16
CA PRO A 63 -17.64 2.83 -5.48
C PRO A 63 -17.58 1.35 -5.86
N GLY A 64 -17.79 0.48 -4.87
CA GLY A 64 -17.71 -0.98 -5.07
C GLY A 64 -16.28 -1.51 -5.21
N LEU A 65 -15.25 -0.70 -4.90
CA LEU A 65 -13.86 -1.14 -4.85
C LEU A 65 -13.52 -1.83 -3.52
N PHE A 66 -12.91 -3.01 -3.62
CA PHE A 66 -12.16 -3.62 -2.53
C PHE A 66 -10.66 -3.65 -2.88
N ARG A 67 -9.84 -3.24 -1.91
CA ARG A 67 -8.39 -3.24 -2.06
C ARG A 67 -7.75 -4.10 -0.97
N GLU A 68 -6.86 -4.98 -1.38
CA GLU A 68 -5.97 -5.71 -0.46
C GLU A 68 -4.51 -5.31 -0.72
N GLY A 69 -3.84 -4.76 0.29
CA GLY A 69 -2.46 -4.31 0.16
C GLY A 69 -2.00 -3.53 1.38
N GLY A 70 -0.86 -2.85 1.25
CA GLY A 70 -0.28 -2.06 2.35
C GLY A 70 -1.26 -1.03 2.93
N ASN A 71 -1.19 -0.78 4.23
CA ASN A 71 -2.14 0.06 4.95
C ASN A 71 -1.98 1.57 4.67
N VAL A 72 -0.84 2.03 4.15
CA VAL A 72 -0.57 3.46 3.95
C VAL A 72 -1.65 4.15 3.08
N PRO A 73 -1.97 3.68 1.86
CA PRO A 73 -3.05 4.30 1.07
C PRO A 73 -4.43 4.20 1.74
N ALA A 74 -4.71 3.09 2.45
CA ALA A 74 -6.00 2.92 3.13
C ALA A 74 -6.21 3.91 4.29
N LEU A 75 -5.16 4.15 5.07
CA LEU A 75 -5.16 5.13 6.16
C LEU A 75 -5.23 6.55 5.61
N TRP A 76 -4.49 6.84 4.54
CA TRP A 76 -4.49 8.14 3.88
C TRP A 76 -5.85 8.47 3.24
N ALA A 77 -6.42 7.57 2.44
CA ALA A 77 -7.74 7.77 1.85
C ALA A 77 -8.80 8.04 2.94
N ARG A 78 -8.78 7.25 4.02
CA ARG A 78 -9.70 7.44 5.14
C ARG A 78 -9.49 8.77 5.86
N SER A 79 -8.24 9.24 6.02
CA SER A 79 -7.97 10.55 6.63
C SER A 79 -8.38 11.71 5.73
N CYS A 80 -8.39 11.52 4.41
CA CYS A 80 -8.93 12.45 3.42
C CYS A 80 -10.47 12.45 3.33
N GLY A 81 -11.17 11.62 4.11
CA GLY A 81 -12.63 11.62 4.22
C GLY A 81 -13.32 10.48 3.46
N GLU A 82 -12.58 9.59 2.81
CA GLU A 82 -13.16 8.49 2.06
C GLU A 82 -13.91 7.51 2.96
N ARG A 83 -15.07 7.05 2.50
CA ARG A 83 -16.02 6.26 3.30
C ARG A 83 -15.68 4.76 3.31
N THR A 84 -14.40 4.43 3.35
CA THR A 84 -13.90 3.05 3.34
C THR A 84 -14.25 2.30 4.63
N ARG A 85 -14.20 0.97 4.58
CA ARG A 85 -14.34 0.08 5.74
C ARG A 85 -13.23 -0.96 5.69
N LEU A 86 -12.66 -1.27 6.86
CA LEU A 86 -11.73 -2.39 7.00
C LEU A 86 -12.53 -3.68 7.10
N VAL A 87 -12.32 -4.60 6.17
CA VAL A 87 -13.04 -5.88 6.09
C VAL A 87 -12.21 -7.07 6.57
N GLY A 88 -10.88 -6.97 6.51
CA GLY A 88 -9.97 -8.02 6.93
C GLY A 88 -8.53 -7.52 7.02
N LEU A 89 -7.70 -8.26 7.75
CA LEU A 89 -6.27 -8.03 7.88
C LEU A 89 -5.53 -9.34 7.63
N THR A 90 -4.53 -9.29 6.76
CA THR A 90 -3.57 -10.37 6.55
C THR A 90 -2.22 -9.90 7.05
N TRP A 91 -1.64 -10.63 8.01
CA TRP A 91 -0.29 -10.34 8.48
C TRP A 91 0.72 -10.99 7.54
N ILE A 92 1.72 -10.23 7.12
CA ILE A 92 2.84 -10.72 6.32
C ILE A 92 4.11 -10.46 7.13
N GLU A 93 4.96 -11.48 7.28
CA GLU A 93 6.29 -11.27 7.83
C GLU A 93 7.14 -10.54 6.78
N GLU A 94 7.31 -9.24 6.99
CA GLU A 94 8.16 -8.40 6.16
C GLU A 94 9.52 -8.21 6.82
N ARG A 95 10.59 -8.31 6.03
CA ARG A 95 11.94 -7.91 6.42
C ARG A 95 12.35 -6.70 5.61
N GLN A 96 12.60 -5.59 6.30
CA GLN A 96 13.25 -4.41 5.72
C GLN A 96 14.75 -4.42 6.05
N VAL A 97 15.57 -3.91 5.14
CA VAL A 97 17.03 -3.83 5.31
C VAL A 97 17.53 -2.44 4.88
N VAL A 98 18.48 -1.89 5.63
CA VAL A 98 19.23 -0.71 5.23
C VAL A 98 20.46 -1.17 4.44
N LEU A 99 20.52 -0.80 3.17
CA LEU A 99 21.64 -1.13 2.30
C LEU A 99 22.69 -0.02 2.34
N VAL A 100 23.95 -0.43 2.40
CA VAL A 100 25.11 0.48 2.36
C VAL A 100 26.13 -0.04 1.36
N ALA A 101 26.89 0.88 0.76
CA ALA A 101 27.95 0.50 -0.17
C ALA A 101 29.07 -0.28 0.54
N PRO A 102 29.72 -1.23 -0.16
CA PRO A 102 30.97 -1.82 0.30
C PRO A 102 32.00 -0.74 0.66
N GLY A 103 32.72 -0.91 1.77
CA GLY A 103 33.74 0.05 2.22
C GLY A 103 33.21 1.31 2.91
N SER A 104 31.89 1.49 3.06
CA SER A 104 31.29 2.66 3.76
C SER A 104 31.67 2.78 5.24
N GLY A 105 32.17 1.70 5.85
CA GLY A 105 32.46 1.62 7.28
C GLY A 105 31.24 1.44 8.18
N ILE A 106 30.01 1.48 7.64
CA ILE A 106 28.77 1.28 8.38
C ILE A 106 28.57 -0.22 8.63
N ARG A 107 28.51 -0.64 9.90
CA ARG A 107 28.37 -2.04 10.32
C ARG A 107 27.21 -2.30 11.25
N SER A 108 26.62 -1.25 11.82
CA SER A 108 25.50 -1.29 12.75
C SER A 108 24.56 -0.10 12.52
N ALA A 109 23.37 -0.15 13.12
CA ALA A 109 22.45 0.98 13.10
C ALA A 109 23.03 2.22 13.80
N GLY A 110 23.90 2.05 14.80
CA GLY A 110 24.57 3.16 15.49
C GLY A 110 25.46 4.00 14.57
N ASP A 111 26.04 3.36 13.55
CA ASP A 111 26.91 4.02 12.57
C ASP A 111 26.15 4.94 11.59
N LEU A 112 24.81 4.93 11.64
CA LEU A 112 23.95 5.82 10.85
C LEU A 112 23.88 7.24 11.42
N ARG A 113 24.33 7.47 12.67
CA ARG A 113 24.36 8.81 13.26
C ARG A 113 25.15 9.78 12.38
N GLY A 114 24.54 10.91 12.05
CA GLY A 114 25.09 11.96 11.18
C GLY A 114 25.21 11.56 9.71
N ARG A 115 24.74 10.37 9.31
CA ARG A 115 24.78 9.93 7.92
C ARG A 115 23.58 10.44 7.12
N ARG A 116 23.78 10.53 5.81
CA ARG A 116 22.72 10.82 4.86
C ARG A 116 21.88 9.57 4.66
N ILE A 117 20.57 9.65 4.89
CA ILE A 117 19.63 8.57 4.60
C ILE A 117 18.80 8.95 3.37
N ALA A 118 18.74 8.05 2.39
CA ALA A 118 18.00 8.27 1.16
C ALA A 118 16.51 7.99 1.38
N LEU A 119 15.67 8.98 1.12
CA LEU A 119 14.22 8.83 1.11
C LEU A 119 13.73 8.98 -0.33
N PRO A 120 13.00 7.99 -0.88
CA PRO A 120 12.44 8.14 -2.20
C PRO A 120 11.44 9.29 -2.23
N ALA A 121 11.33 9.92 -3.39
CA ALA A 121 10.36 10.95 -3.70
C ALA A 121 9.75 10.64 -5.06
N HIS A 122 8.49 10.22 -5.04
CA HIS A 122 7.65 10.00 -6.22
C HIS A 122 6.60 11.10 -6.35
N SER A 123 6.23 11.43 -7.59
CA SER A 123 5.20 12.40 -7.94
C SER A 123 3.80 11.77 -7.93
N ILE A 124 3.40 11.19 -6.79
CA ILE A 124 2.08 10.53 -6.60
C ILE A 124 1.32 11.09 -5.39
N ALA A 125 -0.01 10.89 -5.37
CA ALA A 125 -0.89 11.44 -4.33
C ALA A 125 -0.50 11.03 -2.89
N ILE A 126 -0.01 9.80 -2.72
CA ILE A 126 0.50 9.28 -1.45
C ILE A 126 1.72 8.39 -1.69
N ASP A 127 2.92 8.93 -1.43
CA ASP A 127 4.17 8.20 -1.57
C ASP A 127 4.33 7.16 -0.44
N PHE A 128 3.74 6.00 -0.64
CA PHE A 128 3.82 4.89 0.30
C PHE A 128 5.22 4.27 0.37
N TRP A 129 6.02 4.36 -0.69
CA TRP A 129 7.43 3.93 -0.66
C TRP A 129 8.23 4.80 0.30
N ARG A 130 8.00 6.12 0.28
CA ARG A 130 8.60 7.04 1.24
C ARG A 130 8.16 6.73 2.66
N ALA A 131 6.87 6.49 2.89
CA ALA A 131 6.36 6.10 4.20
C ALA A 131 7.00 4.79 4.71
N MET A 132 7.15 3.78 3.84
CA MET A 132 7.82 2.52 4.17
C MET A 132 9.31 2.71 4.45
N ALA A 133 10.02 3.55 3.68
CA ALA A 133 11.43 3.85 3.89
C ALA A 133 11.65 4.57 5.23
N LEU A 134 10.82 5.58 5.53
CA LEU A 134 10.82 6.26 6.83
C LEU A 134 10.63 5.27 7.98
N ARG A 135 9.62 4.38 7.87
CA ARG A 135 9.38 3.37 8.90
C ARG A 135 10.55 2.41 9.09
N GLY A 136 11.20 2.00 8.00
CA GLY A 136 12.40 1.17 8.04
C GLY A 136 13.56 1.84 8.75
N PHE A 137 13.81 3.12 8.45
CA PHE A 137 14.84 3.90 9.14
C PHE A 137 14.50 4.13 10.61
N GLU A 138 13.26 4.48 10.95
CA GLU A 138 12.82 4.61 12.34
C GLU A 138 13.12 3.34 13.14
N GLY A 139 12.73 2.17 12.61
CA GLY A 139 12.96 0.89 13.28
C GLY A 139 14.45 0.57 13.43
N ALA A 140 15.25 0.76 12.37
CA ALA A 140 16.68 0.54 12.41
C ALA A 140 17.37 1.47 13.44
N LEU A 141 17.08 2.77 13.40
CA LEU A 141 17.65 3.77 14.30
C LEU A 141 17.25 3.51 15.76
N ALA A 142 15.98 3.19 16.01
CA ALA A 142 15.48 2.88 17.34
C ALA A 142 16.22 1.68 17.99
N SER A 143 16.64 0.70 17.19
CA SER A 143 17.44 -0.44 17.68
C SER A 143 18.80 -0.06 18.28
N ALA A 144 19.28 1.16 17.97
CA ALA A 144 20.50 1.74 18.52
C ALA A 144 20.24 2.96 19.42
N GLY A 145 18.98 3.19 19.84
CA GLY A 145 18.60 4.36 20.64
C GLY A 145 18.71 5.68 19.87
N LEU A 146 18.63 5.64 18.54
CA LEU A 146 18.65 6.80 17.65
C LEU A 146 17.24 7.12 17.13
N SER A 147 17.11 8.31 16.55
CA SER A 147 15.92 8.78 15.86
C SER A 147 16.28 9.33 14.47
N LEU A 148 15.27 9.64 13.65
CA LEU A 148 15.49 10.30 12.36
C LEU A 148 16.26 11.63 12.51
N ALA A 149 16.10 12.35 13.64
CA ALA A 149 16.79 13.60 13.92
C ALA A 149 18.31 13.42 14.11
N ASP A 150 18.78 12.20 14.36
CA ASP A 150 20.20 11.88 14.45
C ASP A 150 20.83 11.61 13.08
N THR A 151 20.08 11.77 11.98
CA THR A 151 20.54 11.56 10.60
C THR A 151 20.26 12.78 9.72
N VAL A 152 20.70 12.74 8.46
CA VAL A 152 20.42 13.79 7.46
C VAL A 152 19.53 13.19 6.36
N PRO A 153 18.20 13.38 6.41
CA PRO A 153 17.32 12.93 5.34
C PRO A 153 17.65 13.61 4.01
N VAL A 154 17.69 12.84 2.94
CA VAL A 154 17.92 13.33 1.57
C VAL A 154 16.88 12.73 0.65
N ASP A 155 16.12 13.60 -0.01
CA ASP A 155 15.18 13.19 -1.04
C ASP A 155 15.92 12.73 -2.29
N VAL A 156 15.53 11.55 -2.80
CA VAL A 156 16.07 10.95 -4.01
C VAL A 156 14.90 10.78 -5.00
N PRO A 157 14.96 11.39 -6.19
CA PRO A 157 13.94 11.19 -7.22
C PRO A 157 13.78 9.70 -7.55
N ALA A 158 12.54 9.23 -7.60
CA ALA A 158 12.21 7.81 -7.77
C ALA A 158 11.09 7.54 -8.79
N ASP A 159 10.71 8.55 -9.58
CA ASP A 159 9.78 8.42 -10.71
C ASP A 159 10.35 7.57 -11.86
#